data_AF-A0A8S1HQA8-F1
#
_entry.id   AF-A0A8S1HQA8-F1
#
_cell.length_a   1.000
_cell.length_b   1.000
_cell.length_c   1.000
_cell.angle_alpha   90.00
_cell.angle_beta   90.00
_cell.angle_gamma   90.00
#
_symmetry.space_group_name_H-M   'P 1'
#
loop_
_entity.id
_entity.type
_entity.pdbx_description
1 polymer ?
#
loop_
_entity_poly.entity_id
_entity_poly.type
_entity_poly.pdbx_seq_one_letter_code
_entity_poly.pdbx_strand_id
1 'polypeptide(L)'
;MFNREKVSNIYSKFVQSFENALNTVVYGEKPSTLSKLSELSLKGVANYIKECKPKNVIVMTGAGTSTSAGIPDFRSSTGVYSCLQEYNLPHPQAIFDISYFESHPEPFFRFAKTLFPKNVKPTPAHYFVKLLEKKGILKRWYTQNIDALEFLAGMPEEKVVTAHGSHLTSTCRSCGKKYDRKWMTEKIFDPNTLVPHCDTESCRGVVKPDIIFFGEALPRRFMTCSFEDFPKCDLLIIMGTSLVVQPFAALVHEVADDVPRLLINLEDVGGDSPAGASSTGLCYARKDNMRDVFWKGTCDEGVKALAELLDWELELQEMIAEGEVKFTTAPPNV
;
A
#
# COMPACT_ATOMS: atom_id res chain seq x y z
N MET A 1 -12.86 29.98 4.82
CA MET A 1 -11.76 30.14 5.80
C MET A 1 -11.68 28.87 6.64
N PHE A 2 -10.92 27.88 6.18
CA PHE A 2 -10.81 26.58 6.83
C PHE A 2 -9.77 26.66 7.96
N ASN A 3 -10.22 26.38 9.19
CA ASN A 3 -9.44 26.60 10.39
C ASN A 3 -8.36 25.50 10.56
N ARG A 4 -7.11 25.83 10.24
CA ARG A 4 -5.91 24.98 10.37
C ARG A 4 -5.72 24.43 11.80
N GLU A 5 -6.27 25.09 12.82
CA GLU A 5 -6.17 24.64 14.21
C GLU A 5 -6.97 23.36 14.49
N LYS A 6 -8.08 23.11 13.78
CA LYS A 6 -8.91 21.91 14.01
C LYS A 6 -8.26 20.63 13.49
N VAL A 7 -7.48 20.71 12.41
CA VAL A 7 -6.78 19.55 11.82
C VAL A 7 -5.55 19.16 12.66
N SER A 8 -4.80 20.17 13.14
CA SER A 8 -3.69 19.98 14.08
C SER A 8 -4.16 19.31 15.38
N ASN A 9 -5.36 19.65 15.86
CA ASN A 9 -5.97 19.10 17.07
C ASN A 9 -6.41 17.63 16.93
N ILE A 10 -6.70 17.15 15.71
CA ILE A 10 -7.05 15.73 15.49
C ILE A 10 -5.77 14.89 15.43
N TYR A 11 -4.71 15.38 14.80
CA TYR A 11 -3.43 14.68 14.74
C TYR A 11 -2.75 14.64 16.12
N SER A 12 -2.80 15.72 16.89
CA SER A 12 -2.30 15.71 18.27
C SER A 12 -3.11 14.79 19.18
N LYS A 13 -4.44 14.73 19.01
CA LYS A 13 -5.28 13.75 19.70
C LYS A 13 -5.04 12.32 19.24
N PHE A 14 -4.67 12.11 17.97
CA PHE A 14 -4.22 10.82 17.47
C PHE A 14 -2.95 10.40 18.20
N VAL A 15 -1.90 11.22 18.19
CA VAL A 15 -0.64 10.93 18.90
C VAL A 15 -0.88 10.71 20.40
N GLN A 16 -1.72 11.54 21.04
CA GLN A 16 -1.94 11.46 22.47
C GLN A 16 -2.85 10.30 22.89
N SER A 17 -3.90 10.00 22.12
CA SER A 17 -4.73 8.79 22.35
C SER A 17 -3.93 7.52 22.09
N PHE A 18 -2.97 7.59 21.18
CA PHE A 18 -2.05 6.51 20.81
C PHE A 18 -1.00 6.27 21.92
N GLU A 19 -0.34 7.31 22.41
CA GLU A 19 0.54 7.24 23.59
C GLU A 19 -0.18 6.73 24.84
N ASN A 20 -1.43 7.15 25.04
CA ASN A 20 -2.24 6.68 26.17
C ASN A 20 -2.64 5.20 26.03
N ALA A 21 -2.97 4.75 24.82
CA ALA A 21 -3.26 3.33 24.56
C ALA A 21 -2.02 2.46 24.81
N LEU A 22 -0.83 2.93 24.40
CA LEU A 22 0.45 2.28 24.70
C LEU A 22 0.71 2.22 26.21
N ASN A 23 0.53 3.33 26.94
CA ASN A 23 0.76 3.38 28.38
C ASN A 23 -0.20 2.51 29.21
N THR A 24 -1.37 2.15 28.67
CA THR A 24 -2.35 1.30 29.38
C THR A 24 -2.06 -0.20 29.22
N VAL A 25 -1.18 -0.59 28.28
CA VAL A 25 -0.85 -2.00 27.98
C VAL A 25 0.46 -2.45 28.63
N VAL A 26 1.30 -1.54 29.13
CA VAL A 26 2.61 -1.88 29.73
C VAL A 26 2.48 -2.21 31.21
N TYR A 27 1.93 -3.39 31.51
CA TYR A 27 2.32 -4.19 32.68
C TYR A 27 2.01 -5.67 32.37
N GLY A 28 2.86 -6.31 31.58
CA GLY A 28 2.75 -7.74 31.28
C GLY A 28 3.95 -8.26 30.50
N GLU A 29 4.82 -8.98 31.22
CA GLU A 29 5.93 -9.82 30.74
C GLU A 29 7.15 -9.15 30.09
N LYS A 30 8.35 -9.59 30.51
CA LYS A 30 9.61 -9.21 29.86
C LYS A 30 9.63 -9.80 28.44
N PRO A 31 10.05 -9.04 27.41
CA PRO A 31 10.15 -9.57 26.06
C PRO A 31 11.06 -10.80 26.03
N SER A 32 10.56 -11.87 25.41
CA SER A 32 11.32 -13.08 25.11
C SER A 32 12.59 -12.70 24.35
N THR A 33 13.76 -13.08 24.86
CA THR A 33 15.05 -12.87 24.20
C THR A 33 15.32 -13.88 23.08
N LEU A 34 14.35 -14.71 22.71
CA LEU A 34 14.49 -15.78 21.73
C LEU A 34 13.69 -15.45 20.46
N SER A 35 14.36 -15.60 19.31
CA SER A 35 13.77 -15.47 17.98
C SER A 35 12.69 -16.53 17.78
N LYS A 36 11.55 -16.14 17.20
CA LYS A 36 10.53 -17.09 16.70
C LYS A 36 10.95 -17.78 15.39
N LEU A 37 11.94 -17.23 14.69
CA LEU A 37 12.50 -17.80 13.47
C LEU A 37 13.65 -18.76 13.81
N SER A 38 13.71 -19.90 13.11
CA SER A 38 14.83 -20.85 13.21
C SER A 38 16.15 -20.27 12.67
N GLU A 39 16.06 -19.38 11.70
CA GLU A 39 17.16 -18.57 11.18
C GLU A 39 16.61 -17.26 10.59
N LEU A 40 17.43 -16.19 10.57
CA LEU A 40 17.05 -14.88 10.02
C LEU A 40 17.23 -14.89 8.49
N SER A 41 16.47 -15.74 7.82
CA SER A 41 16.51 -15.94 6.37
C SER A 41 15.09 -16.11 5.81
N LEU A 42 14.94 -16.03 4.49
CA LEU A 42 13.66 -16.35 3.83
C LEU A 42 13.20 -17.78 4.14
N LYS A 43 14.14 -18.72 4.25
CA LYS A 43 13.87 -20.11 4.64
C LYS A 43 13.41 -20.22 6.10
N GLY A 44 13.98 -19.44 7.01
CA GLY A 44 13.51 -19.36 8.38
C GLY A 44 12.06 -18.85 8.48
N VAL A 45 11.70 -17.85 7.68
CA VAL A 45 10.31 -17.37 7.58
C VAL A 45 9.39 -18.44 6.98
N ALA A 46 9.82 -19.14 5.93
CA ALA A 46 9.05 -20.23 5.34
C ALA A 46 8.81 -21.38 6.34
N ASN A 47 9.83 -21.75 7.12
CA ASN A 47 9.71 -22.74 8.19
C ASN A 47 8.73 -22.28 9.26
N TYR A 48 8.80 -21.01 9.69
CA TYR A 48 7.84 -20.43 10.63
C TYR A 48 6.40 -20.54 10.12
N ILE A 49 6.14 -20.22 8.84
CA ILE A 49 4.81 -20.38 8.23
C ILE A 49 4.34 -21.85 8.24
N LYS A 50 5.22 -22.80 7.90
CA LYS A 50 4.89 -24.23 7.85
C LYS A 50 4.62 -24.84 9.22
N GLU A 51 5.47 -24.51 10.19
CA GLU A 51 5.47 -25.11 11.53
C GLU A 51 4.46 -24.43 12.46
N CYS A 52 4.46 -23.09 12.50
CA CYS A 52 3.64 -22.30 13.42
C CYS A 52 2.26 -21.95 12.85
N LYS A 53 2.07 -22.06 11.52
CA LYS A 53 0.78 -21.85 10.83
C LYS A 53 0.07 -20.54 11.26
N PRO A 54 0.74 -19.38 11.12
CA PRO A 54 0.19 -18.09 11.52
C PRO A 54 -1.18 -17.86 10.89
N LYS A 55 -2.09 -17.20 11.62
CA LYS A 55 -3.46 -16.93 11.16
C LYS A 55 -3.70 -15.46 10.85
N ASN A 56 -2.78 -14.60 11.27
CA ASN A 56 -2.87 -13.16 11.11
C ASN A 56 -1.65 -12.60 10.39
N VAL A 57 -1.41 -13.07 9.17
CA VAL A 57 -0.39 -12.47 8.30
C VAL A 57 -0.90 -11.12 7.80
N ILE A 58 -0.11 -10.06 8.03
CA ILE A 58 -0.37 -8.74 7.47
C ILE A 58 0.65 -8.50 6.35
N VAL A 59 0.16 -8.01 5.22
CA VAL A 59 1.00 -7.62 4.09
C VAL A 59 0.95 -6.10 3.92
N MET A 60 2.11 -5.47 3.79
CA MET A 60 2.27 -4.05 3.46
C MET A 60 2.96 -3.92 2.10
N THR A 61 2.35 -3.20 1.15
CA THR A 61 2.94 -3.02 -0.20
C THR A 61 3.03 -1.56 -0.62
N GLY A 62 4.01 -1.30 -1.48
CA GLY A 62 4.13 -0.05 -2.22
C GLY A 62 4.39 -0.30 -3.71
N ALA A 63 4.78 0.76 -4.43
CA ALA A 63 4.81 0.75 -5.88
C ALA A 63 5.73 -0.32 -6.49
N GLY A 64 6.75 -0.77 -5.76
CA GLY A 64 7.66 -1.83 -6.19
C GLY A 64 7.00 -3.19 -6.42
N THR A 65 5.76 -3.42 -5.95
CA THR A 65 5.00 -4.64 -6.31
C THR A 65 4.36 -4.56 -7.69
N SER A 66 4.22 -3.36 -8.25
CA SER A 66 3.52 -3.08 -9.52
C SER A 66 4.47 -2.74 -10.68
N THR A 67 5.78 -2.61 -10.44
CA THR A 67 6.76 -2.21 -11.46
C THR A 67 6.85 -3.19 -12.62
N SER A 68 6.78 -4.50 -12.35
CA SER A 68 6.77 -5.53 -13.41
C SER A 68 5.48 -5.57 -14.23
N ALA A 69 4.40 -4.92 -13.77
CA ALA A 69 3.20 -4.68 -14.57
C ALA A 69 3.33 -3.49 -15.53
N GLY A 70 4.50 -2.83 -15.56
CA GLY A 70 4.73 -1.63 -16.37
C GLY A 70 4.20 -0.33 -15.75
N ILE A 71 3.80 -0.36 -14.48
CA ILE A 71 3.41 0.84 -13.73
C ILE A 71 4.67 1.41 -13.08
N PRO A 72 5.12 2.62 -13.47
CA PRO A 72 6.31 3.21 -12.87
C PRO A 72 6.07 3.49 -11.39
N ASP A 73 7.11 3.32 -10.58
CA ASP A 73 7.07 3.82 -9.21
C ASP A 73 7.13 5.36 -9.19
N PHE A 74 6.97 5.96 -8.02
CA PHE A 74 6.96 7.42 -7.93
C PHE A 74 8.38 8.02 -7.90
N ARG A 75 9.34 7.34 -7.26
CA ARG A 75 10.56 7.97 -6.74
C ARG A 75 11.86 7.51 -7.38
N SER A 76 11.88 6.40 -8.12
CA SER A 76 13.08 5.96 -8.82
C SER A 76 13.53 6.97 -9.87
N SER A 77 14.74 6.77 -10.40
CA SER A 77 15.31 7.57 -11.50
C SER A 77 14.47 7.54 -12.78
N THR A 78 13.60 6.53 -12.94
CA THR A 78 12.65 6.38 -14.04
C THR A 78 11.19 6.57 -13.58
N GLY A 79 10.99 7.04 -12.35
CA GLY A 79 9.69 7.14 -11.72
C GLY A 79 8.86 8.32 -12.22
N VAL A 80 7.62 8.40 -11.75
CA VAL A 80 6.67 9.46 -12.14
C VAL A 80 7.29 10.86 -12.01
N TYR A 81 7.97 11.15 -10.90
CA TYR A 81 8.50 12.51 -10.64
C TYR A 81 9.59 12.96 -11.61
N SER A 82 10.34 12.05 -12.25
CA SER A 82 11.36 12.42 -13.25
C SER A 82 10.76 12.86 -14.58
N CYS A 83 9.51 12.50 -14.86
CA CYS A 83 8.84 12.75 -16.13
C CYS A 83 7.93 14.00 -16.11
N LEU A 84 7.87 14.75 -15.00
CA LEU A 84 6.92 15.84 -14.83
C LEU A 84 7.40 17.23 -15.30
N GLN A 85 8.58 17.31 -15.90
CA GLN A 85 9.16 18.60 -16.33
C GLN A 85 8.28 19.36 -17.33
N GLU A 86 7.48 18.65 -18.13
CA GLU A 86 6.58 19.23 -19.13
C GLU A 86 5.34 19.95 -18.54
N TYR A 87 5.02 19.74 -17.26
CA TYR A 87 3.80 20.28 -16.63
C TYR A 87 3.99 21.64 -15.96
N ASN A 88 5.19 22.24 -16.05
CA ASN A 88 5.55 23.55 -15.47
C ASN A 88 5.10 23.70 -13.99
N LEU A 89 5.32 22.64 -13.21
CA LEU A 89 4.93 22.56 -11.80
C LEU A 89 5.92 23.34 -10.91
N PRO A 90 5.46 23.91 -9.78
CA PRO A 90 6.37 24.57 -8.82
C PRO A 90 7.37 23.58 -8.20
N HIS A 91 6.96 22.31 -8.05
CA HIS A 91 7.81 21.18 -7.68
C HIS A 91 7.11 19.86 -8.09
N PRO A 92 7.82 18.73 -8.27
CA PRO A 92 7.23 17.48 -8.78
C PRO A 92 6.05 16.95 -7.96
N GLN A 93 6.05 17.14 -6.65
CA GLN A 93 4.97 16.69 -5.77
C GLN A 93 3.68 17.51 -5.90
N ALA A 94 3.70 18.69 -6.54
CA ALA A 94 2.56 19.59 -6.60
C ALA A 94 1.38 18.98 -7.37
N ILE A 95 1.64 18.10 -8.32
CA ILE A 95 0.59 17.42 -9.10
C ILE A 95 -0.31 16.53 -8.21
N PHE A 96 0.19 16.11 -7.05
CA PHE A 96 -0.53 15.34 -6.05
C PHE A 96 -0.80 16.14 -4.77
N ASP A 97 -0.68 17.47 -4.79
CA ASP A 97 -1.07 18.33 -3.66
C ASP A 97 -2.53 18.80 -3.83
N ILE A 98 -3.35 18.66 -2.79
CA ILE A 98 -4.79 18.96 -2.91
C ILE A 98 -5.06 20.45 -3.13
N SER A 99 -4.26 21.34 -2.53
CA SER A 99 -4.44 22.79 -2.68
C SER A 99 -4.09 23.23 -4.10
N TYR A 100 -3.04 22.63 -4.66
CA TYR A 100 -2.68 22.84 -6.07
C TYR A 100 -3.77 22.31 -7.01
N PHE A 101 -4.26 21.07 -6.78
CA PHE A 101 -5.32 20.46 -7.58
C PHE A 101 -6.62 21.26 -7.59
N GLU A 102 -7.02 21.84 -6.46
CA GLU A 102 -8.22 22.68 -6.37
C GLU A 102 -8.15 23.94 -7.24
N SER A 103 -6.95 24.44 -7.50
CA SER A 103 -6.72 25.63 -8.34
C SER A 103 -6.36 25.28 -9.79
N HIS A 104 -5.64 24.16 -10.00
CA HIS A 104 -5.10 23.72 -11.28
C HIS A 104 -5.26 22.20 -11.41
N PRO A 105 -6.46 21.68 -11.70
CA PRO A 105 -6.69 20.25 -11.85
C PRO A 105 -6.16 19.67 -13.19
N GLU A 106 -5.94 20.51 -14.20
CA GLU A 106 -5.58 20.11 -15.56
C GLU A 106 -4.26 19.31 -15.63
N PRO A 107 -3.17 19.69 -14.94
CA PRO A 107 -1.92 18.94 -14.96
C PRO A 107 -2.12 17.49 -14.48
N PHE A 108 -2.89 17.29 -13.41
CA PHE A 108 -3.22 15.95 -12.92
C PHE A 108 -3.98 15.15 -13.97
N PHE A 109 -5.03 15.71 -14.59
CA PHE A 109 -5.83 14.96 -15.57
C PHE A 109 -5.10 14.68 -16.88
N ARG A 110 -4.18 15.55 -17.30
CA ARG A 110 -3.26 15.24 -18.42
C ARG A 110 -2.36 14.05 -18.06
N PHE A 111 -1.81 14.06 -16.85
CA PHE A 111 -0.94 13.00 -16.36
C PHE A 111 -1.70 11.69 -16.05
N ALA A 112 -2.97 11.78 -15.67
CA ALA A 112 -3.79 10.64 -15.25
C ALA A 112 -3.91 9.56 -16.34
N LYS A 113 -3.80 9.92 -17.62
CA LYS A 113 -3.76 8.97 -18.75
C LYS A 113 -2.56 8.01 -18.65
N THR A 114 -1.43 8.50 -18.15
CA THR A 114 -0.21 7.72 -17.93
C THR A 114 -0.29 6.93 -16.63
N LEU A 115 -0.96 7.48 -15.62
CA LEU A 115 -1.10 6.86 -14.29
C LEU A 115 -2.11 5.70 -14.26
N PHE A 116 -3.13 5.75 -15.12
CA PHE A 116 -4.20 4.74 -15.20
C PHE A 116 -4.18 4.04 -16.56
N PRO A 117 -3.16 3.21 -16.84
CA PRO A 117 -3.09 2.46 -18.08
C PRO A 117 -4.25 1.47 -18.19
N LYS A 118 -4.83 1.36 -19.40
CA LYS A 118 -5.98 0.48 -19.66
C LYS A 118 -5.65 -1.01 -19.53
N ASN A 119 -4.39 -1.38 -19.77
CA ASN A 119 -3.99 -2.76 -20.00
C ASN A 119 -2.94 -3.26 -18.99
N VAL A 120 -3.18 -3.09 -17.69
CA VAL A 120 -2.29 -3.61 -16.64
C VAL A 120 -2.82 -4.89 -16.01
N LYS A 121 -1.90 -5.77 -15.66
CA LYS A 121 -2.18 -7.07 -15.06
C LYS A 121 -1.54 -7.14 -13.67
N PRO A 122 -2.17 -7.85 -12.71
CA PRO A 122 -1.51 -8.14 -11.44
C PRO A 122 -0.22 -8.93 -11.66
N THR A 123 0.78 -8.64 -10.85
CA THR A 123 2.10 -9.29 -10.87
C THR A 123 2.08 -10.58 -10.04
N PRO A 124 3.09 -11.46 -10.17
CA PRO A 124 3.31 -12.58 -9.25
C PRO A 124 3.20 -12.19 -7.77
N ALA A 125 3.72 -11.02 -7.37
CA ALA A 125 3.56 -10.51 -6.00
C ALA A 125 2.09 -10.36 -5.58
N HIS A 126 1.21 -9.88 -6.46
CA HIS A 126 -0.22 -9.76 -6.16
C HIS A 126 -0.89 -11.13 -6.00
N TYR A 127 -0.58 -12.08 -6.90
CA TYR A 127 -1.12 -13.44 -6.81
C TYR A 127 -0.60 -14.19 -5.58
N PHE A 128 0.63 -13.91 -5.13
CA PHE A 128 1.13 -14.47 -3.88
C PHE A 128 0.31 -13.98 -2.66
N VAL A 129 -0.03 -12.70 -2.59
CA VAL A 129 -0.92 -12.21 -1.51
C VAL A 129 -2.31 -12.82 -1.60
N LYS A 130 -2.84 -13.00 -2.82
CA LYS A 130 -4.09 -13.75 -3.02
C LYS A 130 -3.96 -15.21 -2.59
N LEU A 131 -2.80 -15.83 -2.77
CA LEU A 131 -2.54 -17.19 -2.31
C LEU A 131 -2.51 -17.26 -0.78
N LEU A 132 -1.94 -16.28 -0.07
CA LEU A 132 -2.03 -16.18 1.40
C LEU A 132 -3.50 -16.11 1.88
N GLU A 133 -4.35 -15.41 1.12
CA GLU A 133 -5.80 -15.35 1.37
C GLU A 133 -6.46 -16.70 1.13
N LYS A 134 -6.19 -17.35 0.00
CA LYS A 134 -6.69 -18.71 -0.33
C LYS A 134 -6.25 -19.76 0.69
N LYS A 135 -5.05 -19.64 1.24
CA LYS A 135 -4.52 -20.50 2.32
C LYS A 135 -5.14 -20.19 3.70
N GLY A 136 -5.94 -19.13 3.81
CA GLY A 136 -6.66 -18.77 5.03
C GLY A 136 -5.75 -18.21 6.14
N ILE A 137 -4.60 -17.63 5.78
CA ILE A 137 -3.64 -17.07 6.74
C ILE A 137 -3.51 -15.54 6.66
N LEU A 138 -3.99 -14.92 5.57
CA LEU A 138 -4.00 -13.46 5.43
C LEU A 138 -5.05 -12.81 6.33
N LYS A 139 -4.63 -11.95 7.26
CA LYS A 139 -5.51 -11.04 7.98
C LYS A 139 -5.92 -9.86 7.11
N ARG A 140 -4.93 -9.13 6.58
CA ARG A 140 -5.14 -7.90 5.80
C ARG A 140 -3.97 -7.59 4.87
N TRP A 141 -4.28 -6.95 3.77
CA TRP A 141 -3.34 -6.32 2.86
C TRP A 141 -3.49 -4.80 2.91
N TYR A 142 -2.48 -4.11 3.44
CA TYR A 142 -2.34 -2.66 3.41
C TYR A 142 -1.50 -2.27 2.20
N THR A 143 -2.05 -1.46 1.30
CA THR A 143 -1.36 -1.02 0.10
C THR A 143 -1.27 0.50 0.04
N GLN A 144 -0.11 1.01 -0.38
CA GLN A 144 0.09 2.42 -0.74
C GLN A 144 -0.28 2.68 -2.20
N ASN A 145 -0.48 1.63 -2.99
CA ASN A 145 -0.74 1.72 -4.42
C ASN A 145 -2.18 2.18 -4.66
N ILE A 146 -2.36 2.84 -5.79
CA ILE A 146 -3.65 3.36 -6.26
C ILE A 146 -4.11 2.68 -7.54
N ASP A 147 -3.31 1.73 -8.05
CA ASP A 147 -3.47 1.04 -9.33
C ASP A 147 -4.52 -0.08 -9.34
N ALA A 148 -5.10 -0.39 -8.17
CA ALA A 148 -6.16 -1.37 -7.99
C ALA A 148 -5.82 -2.80 -8.47
N LEU A 149 -4.54 -3.12 -8.68
CA LEU A 149 -4.11 -4.46 -9.12
C LEU A 149 -4.44 -5.54 -8.08
N GLU A 150 -4.59 -5.17 -6.81
CA GLU A 150 -5.03 -6.06 -5.74
C GLU A 150 -6.40 -6.66 -6.06
N PHE A 151 -7.33 -5.82 -6.52
CA PHE A 151 -8.71 -6.22 -6.84
C PHE A 151 -8.77 -6.98 -8.16
N LEU A 152 -7.93 -6.61 -9.14
CA LEU A 152 -7.76 -7.36 -10.38
C LEU A 152 -7.22 -8.78 -10.13
N ALA A 153 -6.43 -8.98 -9.08
CA ALA A 153 -6.00 -10.31 -8.63
C ALA A 153 -7.12 -11.10 -7.93
N GLY A 154 -8.33 -10.54 -7.81
CA GLY A 154 -9.49 -11.17 -7.18
C GLY A 154 -9.48 -11.09 -5.66
N MET A 155 -8.80 -10.10 -5.07
CA MET A 155 -8.88 -9.87 -3.64
C MET A 155 -10.26 -9.34 -3.22
N PRO A 156 -10.86 -9.91 -2.16
CA PRO A 156 -12.06 -9.35 -1.56
C PRO A 156 -11.79 -7.96 -0.96
N GLU A 157 -12.73 -7.03 -1.08
CA GLU A 157 -12.56 -5.65 -0.57
C GLU A 157 -12.29 -5.60 0.93
N GLU A 158 -12.89 -6.51 1.70
CA GLU A 158 -12.69 -6.59 3.13
C GLU A 158 -11.25 -6.97 3.48
N LYS A 159 -10.51 -7.64 2.60
CA LYS A 159 -9.12 -8.02 2.84
C LYS A 159 -8.13 -6.90 2.51
N VAL A 160 -8.54 -5.88 1.77
CA VAL A 160 -7.65 -4.80 1.31
C VAL A 160 -7.94 -3.50 2.07
N VAL A 161 -6.87 -2.78 2.40
CA VAL A 161 -6.89 -1.42 2.92
C VAL A 161 -6.02 -0.56 1.99
N THR A 162 -6.67 0.24 1.17
CA THR A 162 -6.03 1.20 0.27
C THR A 162 -5.66 2.46 1.05
N ALA A 163 -4.46 2.51 1.61
CA ALA A 163 -4.03 3.60 2.49
C ALA A 163 -4.05 4.96 1.79
N HIS A 164 -3.70 4.98 0.50
CA HIS A 164 -3.75 6.17 -0.34
C HIS A 164 -4.95 6.18 -1.30
N GLY A 165 -6.02 5.47 -0.94
CA GLY A 165 -7.21 5.36 -1.79
C GLY A 165 -6.96 4.56 -3.06
N SER A 166 -7.88 4.60 -4.01
CA SER A 166 -7.73 3.91 -5.30
C SER A 166 -8.53 4.60 -6.38
N HIS A 167 -8.23 4.27 -7.64
CA HIS A 167 -8.96 4.80 -8.78
C HIS A 167 -10.25 4.02 -9.12
N LEU A 168 -10.70 3.12 -8.24
CA LEU A 168 -11.95 2.34 -8.44
C LEU A 168 -13.19 3.22 -8.44
N THR A 169 -13.16 4.31 -7.69
CA THR A 169 -14.27 5.26 -7.57
C THR A 169 -13.75 6.69 -7.64
N SER A 170 -14.65 7.62 -7.92
CA SER A 170 -14.35 9.04 -7.99
C SER A 170 -15.49 9.85 -7.38
N THR A 171 -15.17 10.95 -6.70
CA THR A 171 -16.14 11.76 -5.98
C THR A 171 -16.13 13.21 -6.49
N CYS A 172 -17.32 13.75 -6.78
CA CYS A 172 -17.49 15.17 -7.04
C CYS A 172 -17.12 15.99 -5.81
N ARG A 173 -16.19 16.92 -5.96
CA ARG A 173 -15.68 17.75 -4.86
C ARG A 173 -16.68 18.78 -4.34
N SER A 174 -17.76 19.04 -5.09
CA SER A 174 -18.78 20.02 -4.71
C SER A 174 -20.02 19.39 -4.08
N CYS A 175 -20.61 18.34 -4.68
CA CYS A 175 -21.84 17.72 -4.18
C CYS A 175 -21.65 16.32 -3.57
N GLY A 176 -20.45 15.74 -3.64
CA GLY A 176 -20.18 14.41 -3.10
C GLY A 176 -20.75 13.24 -3.92
N LYS A 177 -21.35 13.50 -5.10
CA LYS A 177 -21.81 12.42 -6.00
C LYS A 177 -20.63 11.54 -6.39
N LYS A 178 -20.84 10.22 -6.27
CA LYS A 178 -19.84 9.20 -6.63
C LYS A 178 -20.02 8.71 -8.06
N TYR A 179 -18.91 8.34 -8.66
CA TYR A 179 -18.78 7.77 -9.99
C TYR A 179 -17.88 6.54 -9.93
N ASP A 180 -18.17 5.55 -10.77
CA ASP A 180 -17.34 4.36 -10.89
C ASP A 180 -16.10 4.60 -11.77
N ARG A 181 -15.19 3.62 -11.78
CA ARG A 181 -13.97 3.65 -12.59
C ARG A 181 -14.28 3.82 -14.08
N LYS A 182 -15.35 3.19 -14.58
CA LYS A 182 -15.72 3.24 -15.99
C LYS A 182 -16.03 4.67 -16.42
N TRP A 183 -16.86 5.38 -15.66
CA TRP A 183 -17.17 6.78 -15.93
C TRP A 183 -15.92 7.66 -15.95
N MET A 184 -15.03 7.50 -14.95
CA MET A 184 -13.80 8.29 -14.87
C MET A 184 -12.85 7.97 -16.04
N THR A 185 -12.75 6.70 -16.43
CA THR A 185 -11.93 6.27 -17.58
C THR A 185 -12.46 6.87 -18.87
N GLU A 186 -13.77 6.83 -19.10
CA GLU A 186 -14.39 7.46 -20.29
C GLU A 186 -14.09 8.96 -20.34
N LYS A 187 -14.14 9.67 -19.20
CA LYS A 187 -13.80 11.09 -19.12
C LYS A 187 -12.32 11.39 -19.32
N ILE A 188 -11.42 10.63 -18.68
CA ILE A 188 -9.97 10.84 -18.82
C ILE A 188 -9.53 10.62 -20.27
N PHE A 189 -10.09 9.63 -20.97
CA PHE A 189 -9.67 9.27 -22.32
C PHE A 189 -10.44 9.99 -23.45
N ASP A 190 -11.48 10.76 -23.15
CA ASP A 190 -12.17 11.61 -24.13
C ASP A 190 -11.28 12.79 -24.55
N PRO A 191 -10.93 12.94 -25.84
CA PRO A 191 -10.08 14.03 -26.32
C PRO A 191 -10.69 15.43 -26.09
N ASN A 192 -12.01 15.54 -25.88
CA ASN A 192 -12.70 16.80 -25.62
C ASN A 192 -12.81 17.11 -24.12
N THR A 193 -12.41 16.20 -23.25
CA THR A 193 -12.47 16.38 -21.79
C THR A 193 -11.08 16.70 -21.25
N LEU A 194 -10.87 17.96 -20.85
CA LEU A 194 -9.65 18.36 -20.14
C LEU A 194 -9.72 18.05 -18.64
N VAL A 195 -10.89 18.27 -18.03
CA VAL A 195 -11.17 18.03 -16.60
C VAL A 195 -12.55 17.37 -16.50
N PRO A 196 -12.68 16.23 -15.80
CA PRO A 196 -13.97 15.60 -15.53
C PRO A 196 -14.83 16.46 -14.58
N HIS A 197 -16.04 16.82 -15.03
CA HIS A 197 -17.02 17.56 -14.24
C HIS A 197 -18.25 16.73 -13.94
N CYS A 198 -18.88 17.04 -12.81
CA CYS A 198 -20.12 16.43 -12.36
C CYS A 198 -21.23 16.63 -13.39
N ASP A 199 -21.91 15.54 -13.74
CA ASP A 199 -23.05 15.50 -14.65
C ASP A 199 -24.35 16.06 -14.03
N THR A 200 -24.36 16.38 -12.73
CA THR A 200 -25.48 17.09 -12.09
C THR A 200 -25.47 18.55 -12.54
N GLU A 201 -26.54 18.95 -13.24
CA GLU A 201 -26.66 20.25 -13.92
C GLU A 201 -26.42 21.45 -12.99
N SER A 202 -26.87 21.37 -11.74
CA SER A 202 -26.71 22.41 -10.72
C SER A 202 -25.35 22.43 -10.01
N CYS A 203 -24.49 21.43 -10.24
CA CYS A 203 -23.24 21.27 -9.52
C CYS A 203 -22.03 21.63 -10.38
N ARG A 204 -21.85 20.89 -11.50
CA ARG A 204 -20.69 21.00 -12.40
C ARG A 204 -19.30 21.02 -11.72
N GLY A 205 -19.20 20.57 -10.46
CA GLY A 205 -17.95 20.52 -9.72
C GLY A 205 -16.97 19.50 -10.30
N VAL A 206 -15.67 19.71 -10.10
CA VAL A 206 -14.62 18.77 -10.52
C VAL A 206 -14.83 17.42 -9.84
N VAL A 207 -14.75 16.34 -10.61
CA VAL A 207 -14.81 14.96 -10.10
C VAL A 207 -13.38 14.44 -9.99
N LYS A 208 -12.95 14.11 -8.77
CA LYS A 208 -11.60 13.63 -8.49
C LYS A 208 -11.63 12.12 -8.25
N PRO A 209 -10.69 11.32 -8.79
CA PRO A 209 -10.48 9.95 -8.33
C PRO A 209 -10.28 9.90 -6.82
N ASP A 210 -10.81 8.87 -6.17
CA ASP A 210 -10.76 8.65 -4.71
C ASP A 210 -9.38 8.13 -4.26
N ILE A 211 -8.32 8.71 -4.83
CA ILE A 211 -6.93 8.61 -4.39
C ILE A 211 -6.62 9.74 -3.41
N ILE A 212 -5.68 9.54 -2.50
CA ILE A 212 -5.34 10.53 -1.47
C ILE A 212 -4.20 11.41 -1.95
N PHE A 213 -4.45 12.72 -2.04
CA PHE A 213 -3.44 13.72 -2.34
C PHE A 213 -2.73 14.17 -1.04
N PHE A 214 -1.53 14.74 -1.15
CA PHE A 214 -0.89 15.44 -0.06
C PHE A 214 -1.82 16.54 0.47
N GLY A 215 -1.96 16.62 1.79
CA GLY A 215 -2.89 17.51 2.48
C GLY A 215 -4.28 16.92 2.73
N GLU A 216 -4.63 15.77 2.14
CA GLU A 216 -5.86 15.04 2.45
C GLU A 216 -5.67 14.07 3.63
N ALA A 217 -6.76 13.82 4.37
CA ALA A 217 -6.77 12.81 5.41
C ALA A 217 -6.82 11.41 4.79
N LEU A 218 -6.07 10.46 5.36
CA LEU A 218 -6.17 9.05 4.96
C LEU A 218 -7.59 8.50 5.23
N PRO A 219 -8.02 7.45 4.51
CA PRO A 219 -9.35 6.87 4.69
C PRO A 219 -9.55 6.39 6.12
N ARG A 220 -10.73 6.61 6.71
CA ARG A 220 -11.05 6.15 8.08
C ARG A 220 -10.78 4.65 8.27
N ARG A 221 -11.02 3.85 7.23
CA ARG A 221 -10.74 2.40 7.22
C ARG A 221 -9.29 2.07 7.53
N PHE A 222 -8.34 2.89 7.06
CA PHE A 222 -6.92 2.72 7.39
C PHE A 222 -6.69 2.75 8.90
N MET A 223 -7.26 3.74 9.59
CA MET A 223 -7.16 3.85 11.04
C MET A 223 -7.88 2.72 11.76
N THR A 224 -9.16 2.50 11.44
CA THR A 224 -9.97 1.48 12.14
C THR A 224 -9.37 0.09 12.02
N CYS A 225 -8.92 -0.30 10.82
CA CYS A 225 -8.34 -1.62 10.63
C CYS A 225 -6.95 -1.72 11.26
N SER A 226 -6.11 -0.68 11.19
CA SER A 226 -4.74 -0.77 11.74
C SER A 226 -4.76 -1.01 13.25
N PHE A 227 -5.63 -0.31 13.98
CA PHE A 227 -5.84 -0.52 15.42
C PHE A 227 -6.35 -1.94 15.77
N GLU A 228 -7.10 -2.58 14.89
CA GLU A 228 -7.63 -3.93 15.12
C GLU A 228 -6.65 -5.03 14.71
N ASP A 229 -5.92 -4.82 13.62
CA ASP A 229 -5.17 -5.86 12.91
C ASP A 229 -3.76 -6.02 13.48
N PHE A 230 -3.00 -4.93 13.63
CA PHE A 230 -1.57 -4.98 13.94
C PHE A 230 -1.25 -5.58 15.33
N PRO A 231 -2.03 -5.31 16.40
CA PRO A 231 -1.82 -5.97 17.69
C PRO A 231 -2.02 -7.49 17.67
N LYS A 232 -2.69 -8.03 16.63
CA LYS A 232 -2.95 -9.46 16.45
C LYS A 232 -2.02 -10.10 15.42
N CYS A 233 -1.08 -9.34 14.86
CA CYS A 233 -0.24 -9.80 13.76
C CYS A 233 0.69 -10.94 14.21
N ASP A 234 0.72 -12.02 13.44
CA ASP A 234 1.63 -13.15 13.68
C ASP A 234 2.90 -13.07 12.81
N LEU A 235 2.80 -12.42 11.65
CA LEU A 235 3.87 -12.24 10.67
C LEU A 235 3.56 -11.01 9.82
N LEU A 236 4.54 -10.10 9.71
CA LEU A 236 4.45 -8.94 8.84
C LEU A 236 5.30 -9.17 7.58
N ILE A 237 4.70 -9.07 6.39
CA ILE A 237 5.41 -9.12 5.11
C ILE A 237 5.34 -7.74 4.45
N ILE A 238 6.48 -7.15 4.14
CA ILE A 238 6.63 -5.83 3.56
C ILE A 238 7.26 -6.00 2.18
N MET A 239 6.64 -5.44 1.14
CA MET A 239 7.12 -5.60 -0.24
C MET A 239 7.10 -4.29 -1.02
N GLY A 240 8.19 -4.00 -1.73
CA GLY A 240 8.20 -2.95 -2.76
C GLY A 240 7.86 -1.54 -2.26
N THR A 241 8.21 -1.19 -1.03
CA THR A 241 8.00 0.15 -0.46
C THR A 241 9.28 0.73 0.09
N SER A 242 9.42 2.06 0.04
CA SER A 242 10.52 2.78 0.67
C SER A 242 10.30 3.06 2.15
N LEU A 243 9.08 2.85 2.67
CA LEU A 243 8.69 3.19 4.04
C LEU A 243 9.01 4.64 4.45
N VAL A 244 8.85 5.59 3.52
CA VAL A 244 9.09 7.03 3.80
C VAL A 244 7.80 7.80 4.10
N VAL A 245 6.66 7.36 3.54
CA VAL A 245 5.39 8.10 3.66
C VAL A 245 4.68 7.74 4.96
N GLN A 246 4.53 8.73 5.84
CA GLN A 246 3.74 8.62 7.06
C GLN A 246 2.26 8.87 6.79
N PRO A 247 1.34 8.25 7.57
CA PRO A 247 1.57 7.35 8.71
C PRO A 247 1.83 5.87 8.32
N PHE A 248 1.81 5.53 7.03
CA PHE A 248 1.94 4.14 6.57
C PHE A 248 3.25 3.49 7.02
N ALA A 249 4.36 4.22 6.95
CA ALA A 249 5.67 3.73 7.36
C ALA A 249 5.72 3.34 8.85
N ALA A 250 5.01 4.06 9.72
CA ALA A 250 5.00 3.76 11.16
C ALA A 250 4.35 2.41 11.50
N LEU A 251 3.49 1.86 10.63
CA LEU A 251 2.79 0.59 10.87
C LEU A 251 3.73 -0.59 11.17
N VAL A 252 4.99 -0.54 10.72
CA VAL A 252 5.98 -1.59 11.00
C VAL A 252 6.33 -1.71 12.48
N HIS A 253 6.01 -0.70 13.30
CA HIS A 253 6.22 -0.67 14.74
C HIS A 253 5.00 -1.13 15.55
N GLU A 254 3.86 -1.35 14.90
CA GLU A 254 2.57 -1.65 15.56
C GLU A 254 2.37 -3.14 15.83
N VAL A 255 3.33 -3.98 15.43
CA VAL A 255 3.34 -5.42 15.73
C VAL A 255 4.11 -5.69 17.01
N ALA A 256 3.70 -6.71 17.78
CA ALA A 256 4.37 -7.08 19.03
C ALA A 256 5.86 -7.37 18.85
N ASP A 257 6.66 -7.18 19.91
CA ASP A 257 8.14 -7.18 19.89
C ASP A 257 8.79 -8.48 19.37
N ASP A 258 8.08 -9.59 19.39
CA ASP A 258 8.58 -10.89 18.94
C ASP A 258 8.05 -11.32 17.55
N VAL A 259 7.23 -10.50 16.89
CA VAL A 259 6.61 -10.81 15.59
C VAL A 259 7.67 -10.73 14.49
N PRO A 260 7.88 -11.81 13.71
CA PRO A 260 8.77 -11.77 12.55
C PRO A 260 8.30 -10.74 11.51
N ARG A 261 9.25 -10.01 10.93
CA ARG A 261 9.01 -9.05 9.85
C ARG A 261 9.90 -9.37 8.66
N LEU A 262 9.32 -9.69 7.52
CA LEU A 262 10.02 -9.97 6.27
C LEU A 262 9.91 -8.76 5.33
N LEU A 263 11.04 -8.21 4.90
CA LEU A 263 11.14 -7.25 3.80
C LEU A 263 11.60 -7.96 2.52
N ILE A 264 10.81 -7.88 1.45
CA ILE A 264 11.21 -8.25 0.08
C ILE A 264 11.30 -6.97 -0.73
N ASN A 265 12.53 -6.52 -1.00
CA ASN A 265 12.75 -5.24 -1.67
C ASN A 265 14.12 -5.17 -2.34
N LEU A 266 14.32 -4.17 -3.20
CA LEU A 266 15.63 -3.93 -3.83
C LEU A 266 16.65 -3.35 -2.84
N GLU A 267 16.17 -2.59 -1.85
CA GLU A 267 16.95 -1.85 -0.87
C GLU A 267 16.45 -2.18 0.54
N ASP A 268 17.35 -2.15 1.52
CA ASP A 268 17.00 -2.21 2.93
C ASP A 268 16.40 -0.87 3.36
N VAL A 269 15.19 -0.90 3.91
CA VAL A 269 14.40 0.30 4.22
C VAL A 269 13.82 0.23 5.62
N GLY A 270 13.30 1.35 6.13
CA GLY A 270 12.64 1.39 7.43
C GLY A 270 13.56 1.15 8.63
N GLY A 271 14.88 1.28 8.45
CA GLY A 271 15.86 1.30 9.53
C GLY A 271 15.70 2.52 10.45
N ASP A 272 16.63 2.67 11.40
CA ASP A 272 16.57 3.76 12.39
C ASP A 272 16.52 5.14 11.70
N SER A 273 15.45 5.90 11.95
CA SER A 273 15.36 7.31 11.57
C SER A 273 16.26 8.17 12.47
N PRO A 274 16.78 9.31 11.99
CA PRO A 274 17.67 10.15 12.79
C PRO A 274 17.02 10.57 14.11
N ALA A 275 17.79 10.40 15.19
CA ALA A 275 17.58 10.73 16.60
C ALA A 275 16.20 11.33 16.99
N GLY A 276 15.38 10.53 17.72
CA GLY A 276 14.22 11.05 18.44
C GLY A 276 13.02 10.10 18.54
N ALA A 277 12.96 9.03 17.74
CA ALA A 277 11.91 8.02 17.84
C ALA A 277 12.24 6.99 18.93
N SER A 278 11.29 6.75 19.84
CA SER A 278 11.42 5.77 20.93
C SER A 278 11.34 4.30 20.46
N SER A 279 11.01 4.06 19.20
CA SER A 279 10.96 2.72 18.59
C SER A 279 12.15 2.52 17.65
N THR A 280 12.88 1.41 17.83
CA THR A 280 13.90 0.98 16.86
C THR A 280 13.22 0.58 15.55
N GLY A 281 13.84 0.96 14.43
CA GLY A 281 13.42 0.59 13.07
C GLY A 281 13.46 -0.91 12.79
N LEU A 282 13.46 -1.25 11.51
CA LEU A 282 13.82 -2.58 11.03
C LEU A 282 15.35 -2.76 11.20
N CYS A 283 15.77 -3.88 11.79
CA CYS A 283 17.13 -4.07 12.30
C CYS A 283 17.93 -5.19 11.62
N TYR A 284 17.77 -5.38 10.30
CA TYR A 284 18.28 -6.53 9.53
C TYR A 284 19.71 -7.01 9.87
N ALA A 285 20.69 -6.11 9.88
CA ALA A 285 22.11 -6.44 10.08
C ALA A 285 22.62 -6.19 11.51
N ARG A 286 21.73 -5.87 12.46
CA ARG A 286 22.13 -5.59 13.84
C ARG A 286 22.38 -6.89 14.62
N LYS A 287 23.34 -6.85 15.56
CA LYS A 287 23.69 -8.01 16.40
C LYS A 287 22.56 -8.48 17.31
N ASP A 288 21.65 -7.57 17.66
CA ASP A 288 20.47 -7.81 18.48
C ASP A 288 19.22 -8.10 17.65
N ASN A 289 19.35 -8.31 16.32
CA ASN A 289 18.23 -8.70 15.49
C ASN A 289 17.74 -10.10 15.85
N MET A 290 16.44 -10.22 16.12
CA MET A 290 15.78 -11.48 16.47
C MET A 290 14.59 -11.80 15.56
N ARG A 291 14.21 -10.93 14.63
CA ARG A 291 12.91 -11.05 13.95
C ARG A 291 12.83 -10.47 12.54
N ASP A 292 13.78 -9.63 12.14
CA ASP A 292 13.72 -8.91 10.87
C ASP A 292 14.56 -9.59 9.80
N VAL A 293 13.93 -9.92 8.68
CA VAL A 293 14.59 -10.56 7.54
C VAL A 293 14.50 -9.62 6.34
N PHE A 294 15.63 -9.34 5.71
CA PHE A 294 15.68 -8.65 4.42
C PHE A 294 16.06 -9.63 3.32
N TRP A 295 15.18 -9.79 2.34
CA TRP A 295 15.46 -10.49 1.11
C TRP A 295 15.62 -9.48 -0.02
N LYS A 296 16.84 -9.44 -0.60
CA LYS A 296 17.22 -8.48 -1.63
C LYS A 296 16.89 -8.99 -3.02
N GLY A 297 16.01 -8.29 -3.72
CA GLY A 297 15.64 -8.57 -5.11
C GLY A 297 14.29 -7.95 -5.48
N THR A 298 13.75 -8.33 -6.63
CA THR A 298 12.42 -7.87 -7.02
C THR A 298 11.34 -8.55 -6.17
N CYS A 299 10.18 -7.92 -6.03
CA CYS A 299 9.04 -8.53 -5.32
C CYS A 299 8.65 -9.88 -5.93
N ASP A 300 8.65 -9.98 -7.27
CA ASP A 300 8.26 -11.19 -7.98
C ASP A 300 9.22 -12.36 -7.75
N GLU A 301 10.53 -12.11 -7.78
CA GLU A 301 11.52 -13.14 -7.46
C GLU A 301 11.42 -13.59 -6.00
N GLY A 302 11.24 -12.64 -5.09
CA GLY A 302 11.16 -12.94 -3.66
C GLY A 302 9.93 -13.76 -3.30
N VAL A 303 8.75 -13.44 -3.87
CA VAL A 303 7.55 -14.25 -3.62
C VAL A 303 7.61 -15.62 -4.29
N LYS A 304 8.29 -15.76 -5.43
CA LYS A 304 8.52 -17.07 -6.07
C LYS A 304 9.44 -17.93 -5.22
N ALA A 305 10.55 -17.36 -4.73
CA ALA A 305 11.47 -18.05 -3.82
C ALA A 305 10.78 -18.45 -2.50
N LEU A 306 9.93 -17.58 -1.96
CA LEU A 306 9.15 -17.91 -0.76
C LEU A 306 8.11 -19.01 -1.05
N ALA A 307 7.43 -18.96 -2.19
CA ALA A 307 6.48 -19.99 -2.60
C ALA A 307 7.17 -21.35 -2.81
N GLU A 308 8.37 -21.40 -3.40
CA GLU A 308 9.17 -22.61 -3.52
C GLU A 308 9.50 -23.21 -2.13
N LEU A 309 9.98 -22.38 -1.20
CA LEU A 309 10.28 -22.82 0.18
C LEU A 309 9.05 -23.28 0.97
N LEU A 310 7.85 -22.85 0.56
CA LEU A 310 6.56 -23.23 1.15
C LEU A 310 5.90 -24.42 0.44
N ASP A 311 6.52 -24.95 -0.62
CA ASP A 311 5.93 -25.98 -1.50
C ASP A 311 4.64 -25.50 -2.20
N TRP A 312 4.55 -24.19 -2.50
CA TRP A 312 3.39 -23.51 -3.10
C TRP A 312 3.62 -23.05 -4.54
N GLU A 313 4.79 -23.36 -5.12
CA GLU A 313 5.19 -22.87 -6.44
C GLU A 313 4.17 -23.20 -7.54
N LEU A 314 3.72 -24.46 -7.63
CA LEU A 314 2.75 -24.90 -8.64
C LEU A 314 1.42 -24.15 -8.51
N GLU A 315 0.89 -24.00 -7.28
CA GLU A 315 -0.35 -23.27 -7.04
C GLU A 315 -0.23 -21.79 -7.42
N LEU A 316 0.93 -21.17 -7.15
CA LEU A 316 1.18 -19.79 -7.54
C LEU A 316 1.24 -19.65 -9.07
N GLN A 317 1.93 -20.57 -9.76
CA GLN A 317 2.02 -20.60 -11.22
C GLN A 317 0.65 -20.79 -11.88
N GLU A 318 -0.18 -21.69 -11.37
CA GLU A 318 -1.55 -21.90 -11.84
C GLU A 318 -2.40 -20.63 -11.69
N MET A 319 -2.34 -19.97 -10.53
CA MET A 319 -3.08 -18.72 -10.30
C MET A 319 -2.65 -17.59 -11.23
N ILE A 320 -1.35 -17.46 -11.50
CA ILE A 320 -0.82 -16.50 -12.48
C ILE A 320 -1.35 -16.83 -13.88
N ALA A 321 -1.28 -18.09 -14.30
CA ALA A 321 -1.73 -18.53 -15.62
C ALA A 321 -3.25 -18.33 -15.82
N GLU A 322 -4.07 -18.63 -14.81
CA GLU A 322 -5.50 -18.36 -14.82
C GLU A 322 -5.80 -16.86 -14.96
N GLY A 323 -5.04 -16.02 -14.26
CA GLY A 323 -5.13 -14.57 -14.34
C GLY A 323 -4.82 -14.03 -15.75
N GLU A 324 -3.78 -14.57 -16.37
CA GLU A 324 -3.40 -14.25 -17.75
C GLU A 324 -4.51 -14.61 -18.76
N VAL A 325 -5.13 -15.78 -18.62
CA VAL A 325 -6.26 -16.21 -19.45
C VAL A 325 -7.49 -15.31 -19.26
N LYS A 326 -7.85 -14.98 -18.02
CA LYS A 326 -8.98 -14.08 -17.73
C LYS A 326 -8.79 -12.72 -18.41
N PHE A 327 -7.59 -12.16 -18.32
CA PHE A 327 -7.30 -10.86 -18.92
C PHE A 327 -7.35 -10.88 -20.46
N THR A 328 -6.88 -11.97 -21.09
CA THR A 328 -6.87 -12.10 -22.56
C THR A 328 -8.23 -12.40 -23.16
N THR A 329 -9.13 -13.05 -22.41
CA THR A 329 -10.44 -13.49 -22.91
C THR A 329 -11.59 -12.53 -22.57
N ALA A 330 -11.47 -11.76 -21.48
CA ALA A 330 -12.41 -10.73 -21.11
C ALA A 330 -11.68 -9.65 -20.29
N PRO A 331 -11.32 -8.49 -20.87
CA PRO A 331 -10.71 -7.42 -20.10
C PRO A 331 -11.66 -7.07 -18.95
N PRO A 332 -11.24 -7.22 -17.68
CA PRO A 332 -12.17 -7.17 -16.58
C PRO A 332 -12.74 -5.77 -16.43
N ASN A 333 -14.07 -5.69 -16.41
CA ASN A 333 -14.81 -4.54 -15.90
C ASN A 333 -14.69 -4.53 -14.37
N VAL A 334 -13.49 -4.25 -13.84
CA VAL A 334 -13.35 -3.85 -12.43
C VAL A 334 -13.85 -2.44 -12.25
#